data_AF-A0A1V8SUG2-F1
#
_entry.id   AF-A0A1V8SUG2-F1
#
_cell.length_a   1.000
_cell.length_b   1.000
_cell.length_c   1.000
_cell.angle_alpha   90.00
_cell.angle_beta   90.00
_cell.angle_gamma   90.00
#
_symmetry.space_group_name_H-M   'P 1'
#
loop_
_entity.id
_entity.type
_entity.pdbx_description
1 polymer ?
#
loop_
_entity_poly.entity_id
_entity_poly.type
_entity_poly.pdbx_seq_one_letter_code
_entity_poly.pdbx_strand_id
1 'polypeptide(L)'
;MDETQEMDHKQTQKQQHYKDWPNAAAFNANANFADVRTPVDISVVGHFPGYVAGTLYRTGPGAYKIEAPGSKKGVFAVDHWFDGFTTTHKFDIHPGADGTCHRVSYSSFMQVEKLVATARDTGSLGAGITFGQRDPCDSLYRKAKSVFAPSTTSDPFSSNVGVVLRETLPAEAASIDEKRRTGRRLITISTDATTAKHIDADTLEPLGVTTQATIDPGLVGQMSAAHAAHDRTTGDIFNFNLTLGRTTCYKVFRASPDGKTEVLAEITGGDVRGAYIHSLLLTDNLLVLCVWPAYFTRMGLTMLWERNIIDALEFDPNAQTHWYVIDRKHGRGVVKRFTSPAFFCFHTVNAWEETGANNDMVDIVCELVELPDAKILELLRYEYIVSTEAVQSRPLGGADKSIPTSHLVRYRLEQVAIEGKSTERPAPAKKAMAVISGDLPRINPHYALKPHRYVYTALSRGKSSFLDGIGKTDMLNGTTTMWEEARHTPGEPIFIPRPGATDEDDGVILVVVFDGDASNSYMLCLDAKTLTEVARATVNGPVGLGFHGLHLPATSPKL
;
A
#
# COMPACT_ATOMS: atom_id res chain seq x y z
N MET A 1 44.23 33.92 -21.12
CA MET A 1 44.15 32.58 -21.72
C MET A 1 44.40 31.57 -20.60
N ASP A 2 43.41 31.01 -19.92
CA ASP A 2 41.96 31.24 -19.97
C ASP A 2 41.35 30.68 -18.65
N GLU A 3 41.41 31.45 -17.55
CA GLU A 3 40.66 31.14 -16.30
C GLU A 3 39.14 31.15 -16.52
N THR A 4 38.71 31.65 -17.68
CA THR A 4 37.34 31.60 -18.19
C THR A 4 36.93 30.21 -18.70
N GLN A 5 37.86 29.27 -18.95
CA GLN A 5 37.50 27.88 -19.30
C GLN A 5 37.27 26.97 -18.08
N GLU A 6 37.81 27.32 -16.91
CA GLU A 6 37.64 26.52 -15.69
C GLU A 6 36.37 26.89 -14.90
N MET A 7 35.88 28.13 -15.05
CA MET A 7 34.56 28.53 -14.53
C MET A 7 33.40 28.02 -15.38
N ASP A 8 33.60 27.84 -16.70
CA ASP A 8 32.55 27.35 -17.60
C ASP A 8 32.38 25.81 -17.50
N HIS A 9 33.41 25.09 -17.05
CA HIS A 9 33.32 23.66 -16.73
C HIS A 9 32.61 23.35 -15.41
N LYS A 10 32.47 24.32 -14.50
CA LYS A 10 31.71 24.17 -13.24
C LYS A 10 30.25 24.59 -13.35
N GLN A 11 29.84 25.25 -14.44
CA GLN A 11 28.49 25.81 -14.57
C GLN A 11 27.53 24.98 -15.44
N THR A 12 27.96 23.81 -15.93
CA THR A 12 27.11 22.97 -16.81
C THR A 12 27.30 21.45 -16.64
N GLN A 13 27.37 20.93 -15.41
CA GLN A 13 26.59 19.70 -15.17
C GLN A 13 25.14 20.17 -15.12
N LYS A 14 24.50 20.28 -16.29
CA LYS A 14 23.05 20.34 -16.36
C LYS A 14 22.56 19.22 -15.46
N GLN A 15 21.88 19.56 -14.36
CA GLN A 15 21.16 18.57 -13.58
C GLN A 15 20.42 17.72 -14.62
N GLN A 16 20.64 16.40 -14.66
CA GLN A 16 19.92 15.51 -15.58
C GLN A 16 18.69 14.88 -14.91
N HIS A 17 18.55 15.12 -13.61
CA HIS A 17 17.53 14.56 -12.72
C HIS A 17 16.77 15.68 -12.03
N TYR A 18 15.50 15.46 -11.73
CA TYR A 18 14.65 16.45 -11.06
C TYR A 18 15.26 16.85 -9.71
N LYS A 19 15.55 18.15 -9.55
CA LYS A 19 16.24 18.73 -8.38
C LYS A 19 17.52 18.00 -7.96
N ASP A 20 18.25 17.45 -8.94
CA ASP A 20 19.46 16.65 -8.68
C ASP A 20 19.21 15.40 -7.82
N TRP A 21 18.00 14.81 -7.89
CA TRP A 21 17.62 13.65 -7.09
C TRP A 21 17.39 12.40 -7.96
N PRO A 22 18.42 11.61 -8.28
CA PRO A 22 18.29 10.40 -9.09
C PRO A 22 17.49 9.29 -8.37
N ASN A 23 16.49 8.72 -9.05
CA ASN A 23 15.71 7.58 -8.55
C ASN A 23 15.35 6.55 -9.64
N ALA A 24 15.76 6.78 -10.89
CA ALA A 24 15.30 6.01 -12.04
C ALA A 24 15.70 4.53 -11.97
N ALA A 25 16.88 4.22 -11.43
CA ALA A 25 17.34 2.85 -11.27
C ALA A 25 16.46 2.05 -10.30
N ALA A 26 15.90 2.68 -9.27
CA ALA A 26 15.01 2.01 -8.30
C ALA A 26 13.62 1.73 -8.84
N PHE A 27 13.10 2.55 -9.75
CA PHE A 27 11.84 2.27 -10.45
C PHE A 27 11.97 1.16 -11.50
N ASN A 28 13.19 0.87 -11.95
CA ASN A 28 13.45 -0.18 -12.93
C ASN A 28 14.52 -1.19 -12.46
N ALA A 29 14.53 -1.48 -11.17
CA ALA A 29 15.54 -2.30 -10.50
C ALA A 29 15.75 -3.65 -11.20
N ASN A 30 14.64 -4.37 -11.47
CA ASN A 30 14.69 -5.71 -12.04
C ASN A 30 15.05 -5.79 -13.53
N ALA A 31 15.01 -4.67 -14.25
CA ALA A 31 15.46 -4.63 -15.64
C ALA A 31 16.99 -4.58 -15.75
N ASN A 32 17.65 -4.01 -14.74
CA ASN A 32 19.10 -3.84 -14.70
C ASN A 32 19.77 -4.91 -13.82
N PHE A 33 19.02 -5.51 -12.88
CA PHE A 33 19.53 -6.48 -11.91
C PHE A 33 18.58 -7.67 -11.83
N ALA A 34 19.12 -8.90 -11.93
CA ALA A 34 18.32 -10.11 -11.81
C ALA A 34 17.88 -10.36 -10.35
N ASP A 35 16.81 -11.12 -10.17
CA ASP A 35 16.37 -11.54 -8.84
C ASP A 35 17.45 -12.30 -8.08
N VAL A 36 17.54 -12.02 -6.78
CA VAL A 36 18.44 -12.72 -5.86
C VAL A 36 17.68 -13.89 -5.24
N ARG A 37 17.56 -15.00 -5.97
CA ARG A 37 16.79 -16.18 -5.53
C ARG A 37 17.45 -16.98 -4.41
N THR A 38 18.78 -16.95 -4.36
CA THR A 38 19.56 -17.57 -3.27
C THR A 38 19.93 -16.46 -2.29
N PRO A 39 19.58 -16.56 -1.00
CA PRO A 39 19.92 -15.54 -0.02
C PRO A 39 21.42 -15.23 -0.01
N VAL A 40 21.75 -13.94 -0.04
CA VAL A 40 23.13 -13.45 0.06
C VAL A 40 23.29 -12.62 1.33
N ASP A 41 24.41 -12.78 2.02
CA ASP A 41 24.72 -11.89 3.14
C ASP A 41 25.09 -10.51 2.62
N ILE A 42 24.53 -9.49 3.26
CA ILE A 42 24.74 -8.09 2.90
C ILE A 42 25.53 -7.36 3.99
N SER A 43 26.26 -6.32 3.58
CA SER A 43 27.15 -5.58 4.49
C SER A 43 26.34 -4.82 5.52
N VAL A 44 26.68 -4.96 6.80
CA VAL A 44 26.04 -4.28 7.93
C VAL A 44 26.98 -3.23 8.52
N VAL A 45 26.46 -2.03 8.73
CA VAL A 45 27.11 -0.94 9.49
C VAL A 45 26.24 -0.61 10.70
N GLY A 46 26.85 -0.42 11.87
CA GLY A 46 26.14 -0.33 13.14
C GLY A 46 25.71 -1.70 13.66
N HIS A 47 24.71 -1.75 14.54
CA HIS A 47 24.15 -3.00 15.04
C HIS A 47 22.62 -2.94 15.12
N PHE A 48 21.93 -3.91 14.53
CA PHE A 48 20.47 -3.98 14.71
C PHE A 48 20.16 -4.51 16.12
N PRO A 49 19.21 -3.93 16.86
CA PRO A 49 18.84 -4.46 18.18
C PRO A 49 18.34 -5.91 18.10
N GLY A 50 18.67 -6.77 19.07
CA GLY A 50 18.34 -8.20 19.00
C GLY A 50 16.85 -8.51 18.88
N TYR A 51 15.98 -7.66 19.42
CA TYR A 51 14.51 -7.84 19.31
C TYR A 51 13.96 -7.59 17.90
N VAL A 52 14.78 -7.09 16.98
CA VAL A 52 14.44 -6.89 15.57
C VAL A 52 14.65 -8.17 14.75
N ALA A 53 15.31 -9.19 15.31
CA ALA A 53 15.54 -10.47 14.67
C ALA A 53 14.25 -11.08 14.10
N GLY A 54 14.31 -11.53 12.85
CA GLY A 54 13.14 -11.92 12.08
C GLY A 54 13.32 -11.57 10.61
N THR A 55 12.22 -11.40 9.90
CA THR A 55 12.25 -11.17 8.45
C THR A 55 11.40 -9.95 8.11
N LEU A 56 12.00 -9.00 7.39
CA LEU A 56 11.28 -7.91 6.73
C LEU A 56 10.98 -8.29 5.28
N TYR A 57 9.71 -8.30 4.93
CA TYR A 57 9.22 -8.44 3.55
C TYR A 57 8.81 -7.08 3.01
N ARG A 58 9.12 -6.81 1.73
CA ARG A 58 8.64 -5.66 0.96
C ARG A 58 8.09 -6.15 -0.36
N THR A 59 6.98 -5.58 -0.83
CA THR A 59 6.42 -5.92 -2.15
C THR A 59 6.02 -4.67 -2.91
N GLY A 60 5.98 -4.79 -4.23
CA GLY A 60 5.52 -3.75 -5.13
C GLY A 60 6.24 -3.83 -6.48
N PRO A 61 6.09 -2.82 -7.34
CA PRO A 61 6.73 -2.81 -8.65
C PRO A 61 8.26 -2.77 -8.52
N GLY A 62 8.93 -3.76 -9.12
CA GLY A 62 10.39 -3.82 -9.25
C GLY A 62 10.90 -3.39 -10.63
N ALA A 63 10.02 -3.41 -11.63
CA ALA A 63 10.30 -2.86 -12.95
C ALA A 63 9.03 -2.34 -13.62
N TYR A 64 9.18 -1.34 -14.48
CA TYR A 64 8.09 -0.83 -15.30
C TYR A 64 8.39 -0.88 -16.79
N LYS A 65 9.67 -0.97 -17.14
CA LYS A 65 10.16 -0.92 -18.51
C LYS A 65 11.10 -2.10 -18.75
N ILE A 66 10.80 -2.87 -19.79
CA ILE A 66 11.55 -4.07 -20.18
C ILE A 66 11.90 -4.03 -21.66
N GLU A 67 12.99 -4.70 -22.02
CA GLU A 67 13.25 -5.03 -23.42
C GLU A 67 12.14 -5.95 -23.94
N ALA A 68 11.65 -5.63 -25.14
CA ALA A 68 10.56 -6.34 -25.78
C ALA A 68 10.83 -6.39 -27.29
N PRO A 69 11.70 -7.30 -27.76
CA PRO A 69 12.01 -7.44 -29.19
C PRO A 69 10.77 -7.82 -30.01
N GLY A 70 9.74 -8.41 -29.38
CA GLY A 70 8.44 -8.67 -30.02
C GLY A 70 7.57 -7.42 -30.20
N SER A 71 7.94 -6.29 -29.60
CA SER A 71 7.24 -5.01 -29.76
C SER A 71 7.81 -4.17 -30.91
N LYS A 72 6.97 -3.34 -31.54
CA LYS A 72 7.40 -2.42 -32.62
C LYS A 72 8.52 -1.45 -32.19
N LYS A 73 8.62 -1.13 -30.90
CA LYS A 73 9.59 -0.18 -30.35
C LYS A 73 10.82 -0.87 -29.75
N GLY A 74 10.88 -2.20 -29.73
CA GLY A 74 11.93 -2.98 -29.06
C GLY A 74 11.90 -2.92 -27.53
N VAL A 75 10.96 -2.17 -26.95
CA VAL A 75 10.81 -1.91 -25.52
C VAL A 75 9.33 -1.85 -25.19
N PHE A 76 8.95 -2.46 -24.06
CA PHE A 76 7.62 -2.34 -23.48
C PHE A 76 7.73 -1.61 -22.14
N ALA A 77 6.84 -0.64 -21.90
CA ALA A 77 6.77 0.08 -20.63
C ALA A 77 5.33 0.26 -20.21
N VAL A 78 5.07 0.14 -18.90
CA VAL A 78 3.79 0.53 -18.31
C VAL A 78 3.82 1.99 -17.86
N ASP A 79 2.66 2.63 -17.79
CA ASP A 79 2.55 4.07 -17.56
C ASP A 79 2.43 4.45 -16.08
N HIS A 80 1.79 3.61 -15.28
CA HIS A 80 1.43 3.91 -13.90
C HIS A 80 2.20 3.06 -12.89
N TRP A 81 2.60 3.65 -11.75
CA TRP A 81 3.36 2.95 -10.71
C TRP A 81 2.70 1.63 -10.28
N PHE A 82 1.38 1.65 -10.11
CA PHE A 82 0.58 0.49 -9.69
C PHE A 82 0.47 -0.62 -10.75
N ASP A 83 0.92 -0.39 -11.99
CA ASP A 83 0.97 -1.40 -13.05
C ASP A 83 2.34 -2.08 -13.19
N GLY A 84 3.35 -1.60 -12.47
CA GLY A 84 4.69 -2.15 -12.56
C GLY A 84 4.73 -3.63 -12.19
N PHE A 85 5.72 -4.34 -12.74
CA PHE A 85 5.90 -5.77 -12.55
C PHE A 85 6.32 -6.06 -11.11
N THR A 86 5.44 -6.74 -10.37
CA THR A 86 5.63 -6.97 -8.93
C THR A 86 6.87 -7.81 -8.65
N THR A 87 7.70 -7.33 -7.73
CA THR A 87 8.80 -8.07 -7.11
C THR A 87 8.62 -8.05 -5.60
N THR A 88 8.91 -9.17 -4.94
CA THR A 88 8.93 -9.28 -3.49
C THR A 88 10.37 -9.40 -3.03
N HIS A 89 10.73 -8.66 -1.98
CA HIS A 89 12.06 -8.60 -1.38
C HIS A 89 11.98 -9.09 0.07
N LYS A 90 13.04 -9.75 0.52
CA LYS A 90 13.15 -10.35 1.85
C LYS A 90 14.49 -9.99 2.46
N PHE A 91 14.46 -9.49 3.70
CA PHE A 91 15.62 -9.21 4.53
C PHE A 91 15.53 -10.07 5.79
N ASP A 92 16.34 -11.11 5.87
CA ASP A 92 16.44 -11.96 7.05
C ASP A 92 17.47 -11.36 8.03
N ILE A 93 17.00 -10.90 9.18
CA ILE A 93 17.79 -10.29 10.25
C ILE A 93 18.10 -11.38 11.28
N HIS A 94 19.34 -11.84 11.30
CA HIS A 94 19.73 -13.02 12.08
C HIS A 94 20.10 -12.64 13.52
N PRO A 95 19.59 -13.36 14.54
CA PRO A 95 19.93 -13.10 15.93
C PRO A 95 21.41 -13.42 16.19
N GLY A 96 22.13 -12.50 16.83
CA GLY A 96 23.46 -12.73 17.36
C GLY A 96 23.43 -13.19 18.82
N ALA A 97 24.51 -13.87 19.25
CA ALA A 97 24.63 -14.40 20.60
C ALA A 97 24.76 -13.32 21.70
N ASP A 98 25.11 -12.09 21.31
CA ASP A 98 25.31 -10.94 22.22
C ASP A 98 24.03 -10.10 22.42
N GLY A 99 22.89 -10.53 21.89
CA GLY A 99 21.64 -9.77 21.96
C GLY A 99 21.54 -8.64 20.93
N THR A 100 22.40 -8.63 19.92
CA THR A 100 22.32 -7.77 18.73
C THR A 100 22.35 -8.59 17.45
N CYS A 101 21.95 -8.01 16.32
CA CYS A 101 21.96 -8.67 15.02
C CYS A 101 23.02 -8.02 14.12
N HIS A 102 24.10 -8.76 13.85
CA HIS A 102 25.23 -8.33 13.01
C HIS A 102 25.18 -8.84 11.58
N ARG A 103 24.24 -9.75 11.29
CA ARG A 103 24.12 -10.41 9.99
C ARG A 103 22.72 -10.21 9.45
N VAL A 104 22.65 -9.76 8.21
CA VAL A 104 21.42 -9.67 7.42
C VAL A 104 21.65 -10.39 6.11
N SER A 105 20.70 -11.23 5.70
CA SER A 105 20.69 -11.82 4.35
C SER A 105 19.55 -11.22 3.52
N TYR A 106 19.77 -11.10 2.21
CA TYR A 106 18.81 -10.55 1.27
C TYR A 106 18.46 -11.56 0.17
N SER A 107 17.18 -11.62 -0.20
CA SER A 107 16.70 -12.31 -1.40
C SER A 107 15.52 -11.57 -2.03
N SER A 108 15.25 -11.85 -3.31
CA SER A 108 14.11 -11.29 -4.04
C SER A 108 13.54 -12.28 -5.07
N PHE A 109 12.29 -12.03 -5.48
CA PHE A 109 11.60 -12.85 -6.48
C PHE A 109 10.58 -12.01 -7.27
N MET A 110 10.73 -11.97 -8.60
CA MET A 110 9.78 -11.39 -9.55
C MET A 110 8.51 -12.24 -9.57
N GLN A 111 7.43 -11.67 -9.03
CA GLN A 111 6.17 -12.38 -8.79
C GLN A 111 5.36 -12.63 -10.06
N VAL A 112 5.78 -12.06 -11.20
CA VAL A 112 5.00 -11.99 -12.44
C VAL A 112 5.82 -12.37 -13.69
N GLU A 113 6.72 -13.35 -13.58
CA GLU A 113 7.64 -13.72 -14.67
C GLU A 113 6.93 -14.06 -15.99
N LYS A 114 5.77 -14.72 -15.95
CA LYS A 114 5.00 -15.06 -17.17
C LYS A 114 4.30 -13.84 -17.77
N LEU A 115 3.87 -12.89 -16.94
CA LEU A 115 3.36 -11.61 -17.45
C LEU A 115 4.48 -10.81 -18.12
N VAL A 116 5.67 -10.77 -17.51
CA VAL A 116 6.86 -10.14 -18.11
C VAL A 116 7.23 -10.80 -19.44
N ALA A 117 7.22 -12.13 -19.51
CA ALA A 117 7.45 -12.85 -20.76
C ALA A 117 6.39 -12.50 -21.82
N THR A 118 5.11 -12.47 -21.44
CA THR A 118 4.02 -12.06 -22.34
C THR A 118 4.24 -10.63 -22.88
N ALA A 119 4.60 -9.70 -22.01
CA ALA A 119 4.89 -8.32 -22.38
C ALA A 119 6.14 -8.21 -23.29
N ARG A 120 7.19 -9.00 -23.02
CA ARG A 120 8.39 -9.08 -23.84
C ARG A 120 8.11 -9.59 -25.25
N ASP A 121 7.32 -10.66 -25.34
CA ASP A 121 7.09 -11.41 -26.58
C ASP A 121 6.03 -10.74 -27.46
N THR A 122 5.03 -10.09 -26.86
CA THR A 122 3.88 -9.52 -27.57
C THR A 122 3.82 -7.99 -27.57
N GLY A 123 4.61 -7.34 -26.71
CA GLY A 123 4.47 -5.89 -26.47
C GLY A 123 3.15 -5.50 -25.81
N SER A 124 2.50 -6.41 -25.08
CA SER A 124 1.19 -6.20 -24.44
C SER A 124 1.07 -6.98 -23.13
N LEU A 125 0.27 -6.45 -22.19
CA LEU A 125 -0.13 -7.16 -20.95
C LEU A 125 -1.28 -8.17 -21.18
N GLY A 126 -1.79 -8.28 -22.41
CA GLY A 126 -2.91 -9.16 -22.73
C GLY A 126 -4.28 -8.58 -22.34
N ALA A 127 -5.27 -9.47 -22.20
CA ALA A 127 -6.67 -9.11 -21.93
C ALA A 127 -6.93 -8.90 -20.42
N GLY A 128 -6.24 -7.95 -19.79
CA GLY A 128 -6.43 -7.57 -18.39
C GLY A 128 -7.14 -6.24 -18.22
N ILE A 129 -7.47 -5.90 -16.97
CA ILE A 129 -7.72 -4.52 -16.54
C ILE A 129 -6.46 -4.11 -15.76
N THR A 130 -5.87 -3.00 -16.17
CA THR A 130 -4.72 -2.39 -15.50
C THR A 130 -5.21 -1.36 -14.49
N PHE A 131 -4.32 -0.82 -13.67
CA PHE A 131 -4.65 0.31 -12.82
C PHE A 131 -4.73 1.60 -13.63
N GLY A 132 -3.74 1.91 -14.47
CA GLY A 132 -3.63 3.19 -15.15
C GLY A 132 -2.97 3.15 -16.53
N GLN A 133 -2.76 1.99 -17.14
CA GLN A 133 -2.11 1.89 -18.46
C GLN A 133 -2.93 2.65 -19.52
N ARG A 134 -2.32 3.64 -20.18
CA ARG A 134 -2.91 4.30 -21.35
C ARG A 134 -2.67 3.41 -22.56
N ASP A 135 -3.69 3.32 -23.42
CA ASP A 135 -3.65 2.51 -24.63
C ASP A 135 -2.62 3.11 -25.62
N PRO A 136 -1.57 2.39 -26.06
CA PRO A 136 -0.54 2.91 -26.95
C PRO A 136 -0.99 3.06 -28.44
N CYS A 137 -2.26 3.39 -28.67
CA CYS A 137 -2.97 3.53 -29.96
C CYS A 137 -3.55 2.25 -30.58
N ASP A 138 -4.83 2.38 -30.94
CA ASP A 138 -5.65 1.63 -31.90
C ASP A 138 -5.94 0.14 -31.66
N SER A 139 -7.07 -0.12 -30.98
CA SER A 139 -8.23 -0.68 -31.68
C SER A 139 -9.50 -0.70 -30.82
N LEU A 140 -10.35 0.32 -30.98
CA LEU A 140 -11.77 0.28 -30.57
C LEU A 140 -12.45 -1.06 -30.95
N TYR A 141 -12.06 -1.65 -32.08
CA TYR A 141 -12.57 -2.92 -32.58
C TYR A 141 -12.19 -4.16 -31.73
N ARG A 142 -11.03 -4.14 -31.06
CA ARG A 142 -10.54 -5.25 -30.21
C ARG A 142 -11.04 -5.11 -28.76
N LYS A 143 -11.28 -3.86 -28.32
CA LYS A 143 -12.01 -3.55 -27.08
C LYS A 143 -13.41 -4.18 -27.09
N ALA A 144 -14.16 -4.06 -28.19
CA ALA A 144 -15.52 -4.61 -28.31
C ALA A 144 -15.63 -6.14 -28.18
N LYS A 145 -14.67 -6.93 -28.72
CA LYS A 145 -14.69 -8.40 -28.63
C LYS A 145 -14.26 -8.95 -27.26
N SER A 146 -13.49 -8.18 -26.49
CA SER A 146 -12.92 -8.62 -25.21
C SER A 146 -13.79 -8.27 -23.99
N VAL A 147 -14.85 -7.45 -24.14
CA VAL A 147 -15.77 -7.11 -23.03
C VAL A 147 -16.49 -8.35 -22.47
N PHE A 148 -16.57 -9.43 -23.26
CA PHE A 148 -17.37 -10.62 -22.95
C PHE A 148 -16.65 -11.70 -22.12
N ALA A 149 -15.41 -11.48 -21.66
CA ALA A 149 -14.73 -12.40 -20.76
C ALA A 149 -13.87 -11.63 -19.74
N PRO A 150 -14.20 -11.66 -18.43
CA PRO A 150 -13.26 -11.24 -17.41
C PRO A 150 -12.10 -12.25 -17.38
N SER A 151 -10.91 -11.81 -17.78
CA SER A 151 -9.71 -12.65 -17.73
C SER A 151 -9.01 -12.41 -16.39
N THR A 152 -9.51 -13.06 -15.34
CA THR A 152 -8.70 -13.30 -14.15
C THR A 152 -7.88 -14.56 -14.41
N THR A 153 -6.57 -14.42 -14.50
CA THR A 153 -5.68 -15.59 -14.63
C THR A 153 -5.60 -16.33 -13.29
N SER A 154 -5.71 -17.66 -13.33
CA SER A 154 -5.43 -18.52 -12.18
C SER A 154 -3.93 -18.81 -12.01
N ASP A 155 -3.09 -18.38 -12.96
CA ASP A 155 -1.66 -18.58 -12.92
C ASP A 155 -0.98 -17.52 -12.01
N PRO A 156 -0.38 -17.93 -10.88
CA PRO A 156 0.23 -16.98 -9.95
C PRO A 156 1.41 -16.19 -10.55
N PHE A 157 2.07 -16.72 -11.58
CA PHE A 157 3.17 -16.03 -12.27
C PHE A 157 2.69 -15.02 -13.34
N SER A 158 1.38 -14.95 -13.59
CA SER A 158 0.78 -13.98 -14.52
C SER A 158 -0.09 -12.94 -13.82
N SER A 159 -0.51 -13.21 -12.58
CA SER A 159 -1.39 -12.32 -11.80
C SER A 159 -0.57 -11.22 -11.10
N ASN A 160 -0.71 -9.95 -11.51
CA ASN A 160 0.04 -8.83 -10.92
C ASN A 160 -0.57 -8.32 -9.62
N VAL A 161 -0.54 -9.15 -8.58
CA VAL A 161 -0.95 -8.79 -7.21
C VAL A 161 0.29 -8.53 -6.38
N GLY A 162 0.42 -7.30 -5.86
CA GLY A 162 1.69 -6.78 -5.34
C GLY A 162 1.60 -5.66 -4.32
N VAL A 163 0.44 -5.40 -3.71
CA VAL A 163 0.21 -4.17 -2.93
C VAL A 163 0.54 -4.38 -1.44
N VAL A 164 -0.23 -5.19 -0.72
CA VAL A 164 -0.10 -5.38 0.75
C VAL A 164 0.28 -6.82 1.07
N LEU A 165 1.23 -7.01 2.00
CA LEU A 165 1.62 -8.31 2.56
C LEU A 165 0.94 -8.53 3.91
N ARG A 166 0.45 -9.75 4.15
CA ARG A 166 0.01 -10.20 5.48
C ARG A 166 0.17 -11.70 5.65
N GLU A 167 0.07 -12.17 6.88
CA GLU A 167 -0.03 -13.61 7.14
C GLU A 167 -1.29 -14.19 6.46
N THR A 168 -1.15 -15.39 5.91
CA THR A 168 -2.22 -16.05 5.15
C THR A 168 -3.30 -16.56 6.10
N LEU A 169 -4.56 -16.27 5.77
CA LEU A 169 -5.69 -16.80 6.51
C LEU A 169 -5.88 -18.29 6.21
N PRO A 170 -6.32 -19.11 7.18
CA PRO A 170 -6.60 -20.53 6.94
C PRO A 170 -7.64 -20.77 5.83
N ALA A 171 -8.69 -19.94 5.74
CA ALA A 171 -9.68 -20.01 4.65
C ALA A 171 -9.06 -19.82 3.26
N GLU A 172 -8.03 -18.97 3.15
CA GLU A 172 -7.33 -18.74 1.89
C GLU A 172 -6.28 -19.83 1.61
N ALA A 173 -5.57 -20.28 2.65
CA ALA A 173 -4.61 -21.38 2.52
C ALA A 173 -5.28 -22.65 1.99
N ALA A 174 -6.55 -22.87 2.33
CA ALA A 174 -7.34 -24.01 1.85
C ALA A 174 -7.53 -24.03 0.33
N SER A 175 -7.43 -22.89 -0.37
CA SER A 175 -7.52 -22.84 -1.83
C SER A 175 -6.21 -23.21 -2.54
N ILE A 176 -5.12 -23.39 -1.80
CA ILE A 176 -3.82 -23.82 -2.34
C ILE A 176 -3.73 -25.35 -2.24
N ASP A 177 -3.22 -25.99 -3.29
CA ASP A 177 -2.92 -27.43 -3.29
C ASP A 177 -2.13 -27.81 -2.02
N GLU A 178 -2.64 -28.79 -1.28
CA GLU A 178 -2.08 -29.26 -0.01
C GLU A 178 -0.59 -29.60 -0.12
N LYS A 179 -0.16 -30.22 -1.23
CA LYS A 179 1.24 -30.58 -1.47
C LYS A 179 2.13 -29.34 -1.63
N ARG A 180 1.56 -28.22 -2.10
CA ARG A 180 2.27 -26.95 -2.30
C ARG A 180 2.31 -26.09 -1.04
N ARG A 181 1.51 -26.38 0.00
CA ARG A 181 1.48 -25.61 1.26
C ARG A 181 2.02 -26.34 2.49
N THR A 182 1.98 -27.67 2.52
CA THR A 182 2.38 -28.45 3.71
C THR A 182 3.85 -28.20 4.08
N GLY A 183 4.12 -27.85 5.34
CA GLY A 183 5.47 -27.59 5.86
C GLY A 183 6.06 -26.24 5.45
N ARG A 184 5.27 -25.36 4.83
CA ARG A 184 5.67 -24.02 4.40
C ARG A 184 4.98 -22.96 5.24
N ARG A 185 5.67 -21.85 5.45
CA ARG A 185 5.05 -20.64 5.97
C ARG A 185 4.50 -19.85 4.78
N LEU A 186 3.25 -19.41 4.88
CA LEU A 186 2.57 -18.70 3.79
C LEU A 186 2.42 -17.20 4.10
N ILE A 187 2.59 -16.39 3.06
CA ILE A 187 2.25 -14.97 3.07
C ILE A 187 1.24 -14.71 1.95
N THR A 188 0.21 -13.93 2.25
CA THR A 188 -0.77 -13.45 1.27
C THR A 188 -0.39 -12.03 0.84
N ILE A 189 -0.41 -11.80 -0.47
CA ILE A 189 -0.30 -10.50 -1.11
C ILE A 189 -1.68 -10.12 -1.67
N SER A 190 -2.19 -8.95 -1.34
CA SER A 190 -3.47 -8.41 -1.84
C SER A 190 -3.29 -7.21 -2.76
N THR A 191 -4.39 -6.81 -3.41
CA THR A 191 -4.55 -5.61 -4.25
C THR A 191 -5.97 -5.07 -4.06
N ASP A 192 -6.34 -3.97 -4.72
CA ASP A 192 -7.68 -3.36 -4.63
C ASP A 192 -8.77 -4.12 -5.42
N ALA A 193 -8.49 -5.37 -5.76
CA ALA A 193 -9.42 -6.31 -6.37
C ALA A 193 -9.69 -7.46 -5.41
N THR A 194 -10.68 -8.30 -5.72
CA THR A 194 -11.02 -9.46 -4.88
C THR A 194 -9.98 -10.59 -4.93
N THR A 195 -8.97 -10.45 -5.80
CA THR A 195 -7.90 -11.43 -6.02
C THR A 195 -6.76 -11.23 -5.02
N ALA A 196 -6.28 -12.33 -4.44
CA ALA A 196 -5.07 -12.36 -3.63
C ALA A 196 -4.09 -13.44 -4.15
N LYS A 197 -2.80 -13.24 -3.92
CA LYS A 197 -1.72 -14.16 -4.28
C LYS A 197 -1.10 -14.73 -3.01
N HIS A 198 -0.71 -16.00 -3.03
CA HIS A 198 -0.02 -16.65 -1.93
C HIS A 198 1.40 -17.01 -2.34
N ILE A 199 2.36 -16.76 -1.45
CA ILE A 199 3.77 -17.05 -1.65
C ILE A 199 4.32 -17.88 -0.50
N ASP A 200 5.38 -18.63 -0.77
CA ASP A 200 6.22 -19.24 0.26
C ASP A 200 7.04 -18.14 0.96
N ALA A 201 6.96 -18.04 2.29
CA ALA A 201 7.63 -17.00 3.05
C ALA A 201 9.16 -17.19 3.13
N ASP A 202 9.65 -18.42 2.93
CA ASP A 202 11.08 -18.75 2.99
C ASP A 202 11.74 -18.49 1.62
N THR A 203 11.08 -18.90 0.53
CA THR A 203 11.64 -18.87 -0.84
C THR A 203 11.09 -17.75 -1.73
N LEU A 204 9.99 -17.10 -1.34
CA LEU A 204 9.21 -16.13 -2.11
C LEU A 204 8.55 -16.67 -3.38
N GLU A 205 8.53 -18.00 -3.56
CA GLU A 205 7.90 -18.64 -4.73
C GLU A 205 6.38 -18.41 -4.74
N PRO A 206 5.78 -17.98 -5.87
CA PRO A 206 4.33 -17.93 -6.03
C PRO A 206 3.68 -19.32 -5.98
N LEU A 207 2.77 -19.51 -5.01
CA LEU A 207 2.12 -20.80 -4.76
C LEU A 207 0.70 -20.89 -5.31
N GLY A 208 -0.02 -19.78 -5.38
CA GLY A 208 -1.39 -19.78 -5.86
C GLY A 208 -2.04 -18.40 -5.89
N VAL A 209 -3.21 -18.35 -6.49
CA VAL A 209 -4.09 -17.18 -6.52
C VAL A 209 -5.45 -17.61 -6.00
N THR A 210 -6.07 -16.79 -5.17
CA THR A 210 -7.42 -16.99 -4.68
C THR A 210 -8.26 -15.75 -4.95
N THR A 211 -9.57 -15.89 -4.82
CA THR A 211 -10.51 -14.76 -4.84
C THR A 211 -11.41 -14.81 -3.62
N GLN A 212 -12.05 -13.70 -3.28
CA GLN A 212 -13.03 -13.69 -2.19
C GLN A 212 -14.20 -14.66 -2.43
N ALA A 213 -14.58 -14.91 -3.68
CA ALA A 213 -15.60 -15.91 -4.01
C ALA A 213 -15.17 -17.36 -3.70
N THR A 214 -13.86 -17.61 -3.58
CA THR A 214 -13.29 -18.91 -3.22
C THR A 214 -13.39 -19.18 -1.71
N ILE A 215 -13.28 -18.13 -0.88
CA ILE A 215 -13.46 -18.26 0.57
C ILE A 215 -14.94 -18.25 0.97
N ASP A 216 -15.78 -17.52 0.23
CA ASP A 216 -17.24 -17.50 0.40
C ASP A 216 -17.91 -17.25 -0.96
N PRO A 217 -18.71 -18.19 -1.50
CA PRO A 217 -19.38 -18.05 -2.79
C PRO A 217 -20.30 -16.84 -2.93
N GLY A 218 -20.71 -16.20 -1.83
CA GLY A 218 -21.53 -15.00 -1.80
C GLY A 218 -20.77 -13.69 -2.07
N LEU A 219 -19.43 -13.71 -2.08
CA LEU A 219 -18.55 -12.55 -2.28
C LEU A 219 -18.11 -12.38 -3.75
N VAL A 220 -19.09 -12.17 -4.63
CA VAL A 220 -18.92 -12.15 -6.10
C VAL A 220 -18.59 -10.78 -6.72
N GLY A 221 -18.32 -9.77 -5.89
CA GLY A 221 -17.94 -8.43 -6.31
C GLY A 221 -16.62 -8.37 -7.08
N GLN A 222 -16.37 -7.22 -7.70
CA GLN A 222 -15.20 -6.98 -8.54
C GLN A 222 -14.05 -6.30 -7.77
N MET A 223 -14.37 -5.46 -6.79
CA MET A 223 -13.39 -4.63 -6.09
C MET A 223 -13.38 -4.91 -4.58
N SER A 224 -12.25 -4.65 -3.94
CA SER A 224 -12.04 -4.78 -2.50
C SER A 224 -10.93 -3.82 -2.05
N ALA A 225 -10.70 -3.66 -0.74
CA ALA A 225 -9.51 -2.95 -0.27
C ALA A 225 -8.27 -3.85 -0.32
N ALA A 226 -7.13 -3.30 -0.74
CA ALA A 226 -5.85 -3.95 -0.53
C ALA A 226 -5.52 -4.11 0.96
N HIS A 227 -5.83 -3.08 1.77
CA HIS A 227 -5.67 -3.10 3.23
C HIS A 227 -6.93 -3.62 3.91
N ALA A 228 -7.01 -4.94 4.06
CA ALA A 228 -7.96 -5.53 4.99
C ALA A 228 -7.59 -5.14 6.43
N ALA A 229 -8.57 -4.75 7.24
CA ALA A 229 -8.33 -4.46 8.65
C ALA A 229 -8.09 -5.76 9.43
N HIS A 230 -7.17 -5.74 10.40
CA HIS A 230 -6.75 -6.93 11.16
C HIS A 230 -6.90 -6.68 12.65
N ASP A 231 -7.69 -7.54 13.30
CA ASP A 231 -7.70 -7.63 14.75
C ASP A 231 -6.61 -8.61 15.19
N ARG A 232 -5.49 -8.09 15.69
CA ARG A 232 -4.36 -8.92 16.13
C ARG A 232 -4.65 -9.73 17.41
N THR A 233 -5.72 -9.40 18.13
CA THR A 233 -6.11 -10.12 19.35
C THR A 233 -6.90 -11.38 19.01
N THR A 234 -7.85 -11.27 18.08
CA THR A 234 -8.66 -12.43 17.65
C THR A 234 -8.08 -13.15 16.44
N GLY A 235 -7.23 -12.49 15.65
CA GLY A 235 -6.73 -12.94 14.35
C GLY A 235 -7.72 -12.71 13.20
N ASP A 236 -8.87 -12.06 13.46
CA ASP A 236 -9.88 -11.81 12.43
C ASP A 236 -9.43 -10.75 11.43
N ILE A 237 -9.75 -10.99 10.17
CA ILE A 237 -9.56 -10.03 9.07
C ILE A 237 -10.92 -9.52 8.60
N PHE A 238 -11.00 -8.22 8.35
CA PHE A 238 -12.20 -7.55 7.87
C PHE A 238 -11.93 -6.83 6.56
N ASN A 239 -12.84 -6.97 5.61
CA ASN A 239 -12.77 -6.27 4.33
C ASN A 239 -14.19 -6.06 3.76
N PHE A 240 -14.29 -5.48 2.58
CA PHE A 240 -15.54 -5.40 1.82
C PHE A 240 -15.38 -6.07 0.46
N ASN A 241 -16.51 -6.51 -0.09
CA ASN A 241 -16.65 -6.99 -1.45
C ASN A 241 -17.62 -6.06 -2.19
N LEU A 242 -17.11 -5.29 -3.15
CA LEU A 242 -17.88 -4.29 -3.89
C LEU A 242 -18.38 -4.88 -5.20
N THR A 243 -19.70 -4.96 -5.32
CA THR A 243 -20.39 -5.24 -6.57
C THR A 243 -20.68 -3.93 -7.30
N LEU A 244 -20.10 -3.76 -8.49
CA LEU A 244 -20.42 -2.71 -9.44
C LEU A 244 -21.50 -3.21 -10.40
N GLY A 245 -22.53 -2.40 -10.61
CA GLY A 245 -23.63 -2.72 -11.51
C GLY A 245 -24.87 -1.85 -11.27
N ARG A 246 -26.01 -2.29 -11.82
CA ARG A 246 -27.31 -1.61 -11.66
C ARG A 246 -27.69 -1.40 -10.20
N THR A 247 -27.33 -2.37 -9.36
CA THR A 247 -27.43 -2.28 -7.91
C THR A 247 -26.03 -2.40 -7.36
N THR A 248 -25.45 -1.27 -6.98
CA THR A 248 -24.16 -1.28 -6.27
C THR A 248 -24.36 -1.83 -4.87
N CYS A 249 -23.47 -2.70 -4.42
CA CYS A 249 -23.51 -3.25 -3.07
C CYS A 249 -22.10 -3.39 -2.50
N TYR A 250 -21.88 -2.90 -1.28
CA TYR A 250 -20.71 -3.24 -0.47
C TYR A 250 -21.13 -4.31 0.54
N LYS A 251 -20.61 -5.54 0.39
CA LYS A 251 -20.72 -6.57 1.42
C LYS A 251 -19.51 -6.48 2.34
N VAL A 252 -19.69 -5.96 3.55
CA VAL A 252 -18.65 -5.92 4.57
C VAL A 252 -18.63 -7.29 5.24
N PHE A 253 -17.46 -7.91 5.33
CA PHE A 253 -17.31 -9.27 5.84
C PHE A 253 -16.15 -9.41 6.82
N ARG A 254 -16.23 -10.45 7.65
CA ARG A 254 -15.17 -10.96 8.52
C ARG A 254 -14.73 -12.32 8.01
N ALA A 255 -13.43 -12.57 7.98
CA ALA A 255 -12.84 -13.90 7.82
C ALA A 255 -12.00 -14.22 9.07
N SER A 256 -12.31 -15.34 9.71
CA SER A 256 -11.76 -15.70 11.03
C SER A 256 -10.65 -16.75 10.90
N PRO A 257 -9.72 -16.86 11.88
CA PRO A 257 -8.68 -17.89 11.87
C PRO A 257 -9.20 -19.33 11.89
N ASP A 258 -10.44 -19.57 12.31
CA ASP A 258 -11.06 -20.89 12.28
C ASP A 258 -11.56 -21.30 10.87
N GLY A 259 -11.35 -20.44 9.87
CA GLY A 259 -11.74 -20.67 8.48
C GLY A 259 -13.16 -20.22 8.14
N LYS A 260 -13.90 -19.60 9.07
CA LYS A 260 -15.26 -19.10 8.79
C LYS A 260 -15.25 -17.68 8.22
N THR A 261 -16.12 -17.46 7.24
CA THR A 261 -16.42 -16.15 6.67
C THR A 261 -17.86 -15.76 7.02
N GLU A 262 -18.08 -14.51 7.38
CA GLU A 262 -19.40 -13.96 7.72
C GLU A 262 -19.59 -12.57 7.10
N VAL A 263 -20.73 -12.34 6.45
CA VAL A 263 -21.13 -11.01 5.99
C VAL A 263 -21.76 -10.25 7.17
N LEU A 264 -21.10 -9.17 7.58
CA LEU A 264 -21.52 -8.32 8.70
C LEU A 264 -22.59 -7.32 8.27
N ALA A 265 -22.49 -6.77 7.06
CA ALA A 265 -23.43 -5.80 6.53
C ALA A 265 -23.48 -5.82 5.00
N GLU A 266 -24.65 -5.54 4.44
CA GLU A 266 -24.84 -5.22 3.03
C GLU A 266 -25.27 -3.76 2.89
N ILE A 267 -24.41 -2.93 2.27
CA ILE A 267 -24.68 -1.52 2.03
C ILE A 267 -25.06 -1.37 0.56
N THR A 268 -26.36 -1.17 0.32
CA THR A 268 -26.98 -1.05 -1.00
C THR A 268 -28.12 -0.03 -0.96
N GLY A 269 -28.49 0.53 -2.10
CA GLY A 269 -29.52 1.57 -2.20
C GLY A 269 -29.32 2.46 -3.42
N GLY A 270 -30.31 3.32 -3.72
CA GLY A 270 -30.23 4.25 -4.85
C GLY A 270 -29.21 5.38 -4.65
N ASP A 271 -28.85 5.67 -3.40
CA ASP A 271 -27.83 6.63 -2.99
C ASP A 271 -26.43 6.02 -2.85
N VAL A 272 -26.30 4.70 -2.88
CA VAL A 272 -25.02 4.00 -2.75
C VAL A 272 -24.33 3.92 -4.11
N ARG A 273 -23.19 4.59 -4.25
CA ARG A 273 -22.35 4.59 -5.45
C ARG A 273 -21.07 3.79 -5.21
N GLY A 274 -20.62 3.07 -6.24
CA GLY A 274 -19.38 2.31 -6.20
C GLY A 274 -18.18 3.24 -6.30
N ALA A 275 -17.26 3.18 -5.35
CA ALA A 275 -16.08 4.04 -5.26
C ALA A 275 -14.82 3.22 -5.08
N TYR A 276 -13.68 3.80 -5.47
CA TYR A 276 -12.36 3.23 -5.22
C TYR A 276 -11.95 3.46 -3.76
N ILE A 277 -12.01 2.40 -2.95
CA ILE A 277 -11.72 2.42 -1.51
C ILE A 277 -10.56 1.46 -1.21
N HIS A 278 -9.48 2.00 -0.66
CA HIS A 278 -8.19 1.28 -0.52
C HIS A 278 -7.97 0.65 0.87
N SER A 279 -8.63 1.16 1.91
CA SER A 279 -8.46 0.70 3.29
C SER A 279 -9.71 0.93 4.16
N LEU A 280 -9.74 0.29 5.34
CA LEU A 280 -10.85 0.36 6.30
C LEU A 280 -10.35 0.68 7.72
N LEU A 281 -11.25 1.20 8.55
CA LEU A 281 -11.00 1.49 9.96
C LEU A 281 -11.66 0.43 10.84
N LEU A 282 -11.02 0.09 11.94
CA LEU A 282 -11.48 -0.93 12.89
C LEU A 282 -11.32 -0.40 14.31
N THR A 283 -12.26 -0.75 15.19
CA THR A 283 -12.19 -0.54 16.63
C THR A 283 -12.46 -1.86 17.36
N ASP A 284 -12.48 -1.83 18.68
CA ASP A 284 -12.76 -3.00 19.51
C ASP A 284 -14.15 -3.61 19.23
N ASN A 285 -15.19 -2.80 19.01
CA ASN A 285 -16.58 -3.25 18.84
C ASN A 285 -17.15 -2.99 17.45
N LEU A 286 -16.50 -2.14 16.64
CA LEU A 286 -17.08 -1.60 15.41
C LEU A 286 -16.07 -1.65 14.25
N LEU A 287 -16.61 -1.59 13.04
CA LEU A 287 -15.86 -1.37 11.81
C LEU A 287 -16.42 -0.13 11.13
N VAL A 288 -15.55 0.71 10.56
CA VAL A 288 -15.98 1.90 9.81
C VAL A 288 -15.53 1.79 8.36
N LEU A 289 -16.51 1.66 7.45
CA LEU A 289 -16.29 1.78 6.02
C LEU A 289 -16.52 3.24 5.62
N CYS A 290 -15.45 3.95 5.29
CA CYS A 290 -15.49 5.31 4.78
C CYS A 290 -15.48 5.28 3.24
N VAL A 291 -16.55 5.77 2.62
CA VAL A 291 -16.73 5.84 1.16
C VAL A 291 -16.54 7.28 0.71
N TRP A 292 -15.32 7.62 0.27
CA TRP A 292 -15.00 8.90 -0.34
C TRP A 292 -15.40 8.94 -1.83
N PRO A 293 -15.69 10.13 -2.39
CA PRO A 293 -16.38 10.26 -3.68
C PRO A 293 -15.49 10.11 -4.92
N ALA A 294 -14.63 9.07 -4.97
CA ALA A 294 -13.90 8.65 -6.16
C ALA A 294 -14.66 7.51 -6.87
N TYR A 295 -15.69 7.87 -7.63
CA TYR A 295 -16.71 6.92 -8.10
C TYR A 295 -16.34 6.25 -9.42
N PHE A 296 -16.67 4.96 -9.54
CA PHE A 296 -16.68 4.28 -10.83
C PHE A 296 -17.82 4.81 -11.70
N THR A 297 -17.49 5.26 -12.90
CA THR A 297 -18.47 5.82 -13.84
C THR A 297 -19.26 4.71 -14.54
N ARG A 298 -20.48 5.04 -14.99
CA ARG A 298 -21.40 4.13 -15.72
C ARG A 298 -21.56 2.75 -15.07
N MET A 299 -21.68 2.71 -13.75
CA MET A 299 -21.84 1.47 -12.96
C MET A 299 -20.67 0.48 -13.15
N GLY A 300 -19.47 0.98 -13.44
CA GLY A 300 -18.27 0.16 -13.67
C GLY A 300 -18.03 -0.28 -15.11
N LEU A 301 -18.96 -0.01 -16.05
CA LEU A 301 -18.78 -0.38 -17.46
C LEU A 301 -17.60 0.35 -18.13
N THR A 302 -17.27 1.56 -17.68
CA THR A 302 -16.12 2.32 -18.20
C THR A 302 -14.82 1.57 -17.95
N MET A 303 -14.68 0.84 -16.84
CA MET A 303 -13.48 0.02 -16.54
C MET A 303 -13.26 -1.08 -17.59
N LEU A 304 -14.33 -1.68 -18.11
CA LEU A 304 -14.24 -2.67 -19.19
C LEU A 304 -13.89 -2.05 -20.55
N TRP A 305 -14.32 -0.80 -20.76
CA TRP A 305 -14.11 -0.04 -21.99
C TRP A 305 -12.70 0.54 -22.08
N GLU A 306 -12.25 1.22 -21.02
CA GLU A 306 -10.93 1.86 -20.95
C GLU A 306 -9.82 0.87 -20.61
N ARG A 307 -10.15 -0.29 -20.04
CA ARG A 307 -9.19 -1.33 -19.63
C ARG A 307 -8.19 -0.84 -18.57
N ASN A 308 -8.52 0.24 -17.88
CA ASN A 308 -7.81 0.70 -16.71
C ASN A 308 -8.77 1.30 -15.66
N ILE A 309 -8.34 1.34 -14.40
CA ILE A 309 -9.14 1.83 -13.27
C ILE A 309 -9.19 3.36 -13.26
N ILE A 310 -8.06 4.06 -13.42
CA ILE A 310 -7.99 5.53 -13.29
C ILE A 310 -8.96 6.23 -14.24
N ASP A 311 -8.97 5.86 -15.52
CA ASP A 311 -9.82 6.48 -16.54
C ASP A 311 -11.31 6.08 -16.38
N ALA A 312 -11.61 5.11 -15.51
CA ALA A 312 -12.96 4.73 -15.15
C ALA A 312 -13.50 5.46 -13.91
N LEU A 313 -12.65 6.21 -13.21
CA LEU A 313 -13.00 6.94 -11.99
C LEU A 313 -13.34 8.41 -12.28
N GLU A 314 -14.24 8.95 -11.46
CA GLU A 314 -14.54 10.38 -11.39
C GLU A 314 -14.61 10.80 -9.93
N PHE A 315 -13.76 11.78 -9.56
CA PHE A 315 -13.84 12.39 -8.25
C PHE A 315 -14.88 13.51 -8.25
N ASP A 316 -15.87 13.43 -7.36
CA ASP A 316 -16.91 14.45 -7.21
C ASP A 316 -16.65 15.32 -5.97
N PRO A 317 -16.08 16.53 -6.14
CA PRO A 317 -15.76 17.42 -5.01
C PRO A 317 -17.01 17.99 -4.33
N ASN A 318 -18.18 17.90 -4.95
CA ASN A 318 -19.44 18.42 -4.41
C ASN A 318 -20.26 17.33 -3.70
N ALA A 319 -19.87 16.06 -3.82
CA ALA A 319 -20.49 14.96 -3.09
C ALA A 319 -20.06 14.96 -1.62
N GLN A 320 -20.82 14.24 -0.78
CA GLN A 320 -20.40 13.95 0.58
C GLN A 320 -19.59 12.65 0.61
N THR A 321 -18.63 12.59 1.53
CA THR A 321 -18.03 11.32 1.96
C THR A 321 -18.98 10.65 2.95
N HIS A 322 -19.21 9.35 2.81
CA HIS A 322 -20.13 8.58 3.66
C HIS A 322 -19.37 7.64 4.60
N TRP A 323 -19.72 7.65 5.88
CA TRP A 323 -19.11 6.79 6.90
C TRP A 323 -20.17 5.81 7.40
N TYR A 324 -20.00 4.53 7.08
CA TYR A 324 -20.86 3.47 7.56
C TYR A 324 -20.21 2.84 8.77
N VAL A 325 -20.88 2.90 9.92
CA VAL A 325 -20.43 2.24 11.15
C VAL A 325 -21.16 0.90 11.25
N ILE A 326 -20.40 -0.17 11.30
CA ILE A 326 -20.86 -1.56 11.26
C ILE A 326 -20.53 -2.23 12.58
N ASP A 327 -21.50 -2.93 13.15
CA ASP A 327 -21.32 -3.79 14.31
C ASP A 327 -20.58 -5.07 13.90
N ARG A 328 -19.42 -5.32 14.51
CA ARG A 328 -18.58 -6.49 14.18
C ARG A 328 -18.70 -7.64 15.18
N LYS A 329 -19.55 -7.52 16.21
CA LYS A 329 -19.67 -8.50 17.30
C LYS A 329 -21.05 -9.15 17.42
N HIS A 330 -22.12 -8.43 17.13
CA HIS A 330 -23.49 -8.83 17.49
C HIS A 330 -24.43 -8.98 16.29
N GLY A 331 -23.92 -8.89 15.06
CA GLY A 331 -24.68 -9.09 13.83
C GLY A 331 -25.73 -8.01 13.55
N ARG A 332 -25.57 -6.79 14.08
CA ARG A 332 -26.55 -5.70 13.88
C ARG A 332 -26.45 -4.99 12.53
N GLY A 333 -25.45 -5.32 11.72
CA GLY A 333 -25.19 -4.63 10.46
C GLY A 333 -24.76 -3.19 10.64
N VAL A 334 -25.22 -2.29 9.77
CA VAL A 334 -24.94 -0.85 9.88
C VAL A 334 -25.72 -0.28 11.07
N VAL A 335 -24.99 0.19 12.09
CA VAL A 335 -25.58 0.75 13.32
C VAL A 335 -25.77 2.25 13.27
N LYS A 336 -24.93 2.94 12.48
CA LYS A 336 -25.03 4.39 12.28
C LYS A 336 -24.35 4.83 10.99
N ARG A 337 -24.81 5.94 10.42
CA ARG A 337 -24.22 6.58 9.24
C ARG A 337 -23.76 7.98 9.59
N PHE A 338 -22.66 8.42 8.99
CA PHE A 338 -22.22 9.80 9.04
C PHE A 338 -21.84 10.34 7.66
N THR A 339 -21.76 11.66 7.54
CA THR A 339 -21.25 12.33 6.34
C THR A 339 -20.25 13.43 6.67
N SER A 340 -19.30 13.66 5.77
CA SER A 340 -18.35 14.78 5.80
C SER A 340 -18.18 15.39 4.40
N PRO A 341 -17.54 16.56 4.26
CA PRO A 341 -17.10 17.05 2.95
C PRO A 341 -16.25 16.02 2.19
N ALA A 342 -16.22 16.16 0.87
CA ALA A 342 -15.39 15.35 -0.03
C ALA A 342 -13.90 15.46 0.33
N PHE A 343 -13.22 14.33 0.25
CA PHE A 343 -11.76 14.21 0.27
C PHE A 343 -11.39 12.90 -0.45
N PHE A 344 -10.12 12.69 -0.75
CA PHE A 344 -9.59 11.41 -1.21
C PHE A 344 -8.67 10.81 -0.15
N CYS A 345 -8.58 9.49 -0.07
CA CYS A 345 -7.72 8.78 0.86
C CYS A 345 -7.23 7.48 0.22
N PHE A 346 -5.99 7.11 0.52
CA PHE A 346 -5.54 5.72 0.37
C PHE A 346 -5.56 5.04 1.74
N HIS A 347 -4.77 5.58 2.67
CA HIS A 347 -4.44 4.90 3.91
C HIS A 347 -5.18 5.47 5.12
N THR A 348 -5.95 4.60 5.75
CA THR A 348 -6.41 4.76 7.12
C THR A 348 -5.25 4.43 8.07
N VAL A 349 -5.19 5.11 9.23
CA VAL A 349 -4.10 4.95 10.20
C VAL A 349 -4.54 4.06 11.35
N ASN A 350 -5.59 4.47 12.07
CA ASN A 350 -6.11 3.79 13.24
C ASN A 350 -7.52 4.29 13.56
N ALA A 351 -8.26 3.55 14.37
CA ALA A 351 -9.49 4.05 15.00
C ALA A 351 -9.64 3.49 16.40
N TRP A 352 -10.33 4.21 17.28
CA TRP A 352 -10.63 3.73 18.62
C TRP A 352 -11.94 4.32 19.13
N GLU A 353 -12.45 3.73 20.20
CA GLU A 353 -13.66 4.15 20.89
C GLU A 353 -13.30 4.97 22.13
N GLU A 354 -14.00 6.07 22.33
CA GLU A 354 -13.97 6.87 23.56
C GLU A 354 -15.34 6.80 24.22
N THR A 355 -15.36 6.57 25.53
CA THR A 355 -16.59 6.41 26.31
C THR A 355 -17.49 7.64 26.11
N GLY A 356 -18.71 7.41 25.63
CA GLY A 356 -19.71 8.46 25.48
C GLY A 356 -20.34 8.83 26.82
N ALA A 357 -21.33 9.72 26.79
CA ALA A 357 -22.02 10.20 28.00
C ALA A 357 -22.76 9.10 28.78
N ASN A 358 -23.10 7.99 28.12
CA ASN A 358 -23.80 6.82 28.69
C ASN A 358 -23.00 5.54 28.35
N ASN A 359 -23.02 4.53 29.22
CA ASN A 359 -22.21 3.31 29.08
C ASN A 359 -22.40 2.53 27.75
N ASP A 360 -23.54 2.66 27.07
CA ASP A 360 -23.85 1.92 25.83
C ASP A 360 -23.56 2.72 24.55
N MET A 361 -22.99 3.92 24.68
CA MET A 361 -22.70 4.83 23.58
C MET A 361 -21.22 5.19 23.60
N VAL A 362 -20.61 5.24 22.42
CA VAL A 362 -19.22 5.64 22.24
C VAL A 362 -19.10 6.73 21.19
N ASP A 363 -18.07 7.56 21.31
CA ASP A 363 -17.58 8.33 20.18
C ASP A 363 -16.46 7.55 19.52
N ILE A 364 -16.42 7.50 18.19
CA ILE A 364 -15.32 6.87 17.46
C ILE A 364 -14.38 7.96 16.98
N VAL A 365 -13.08 7.80 17.24
CA VAL A 365 -12.05 8.59 16.58
C VAL A 365 -11.50 7.76 15.42
N CYS A 366 -11.55 8.33 14.22
CA CYS A 366 -11.05 7.75 12.98
C CYS A 366 -9.87 8.58 12.48
N GLU A 367 -8.69 7.97 12.34
CA GLU A 367 -7.50 8.65 11.81
C GLU A 367 -7.12 8.12 10.42
N LEU A 368 -6.88 9.03 9.47
CA LEU A 368 -6.54 8.70 8.07
C LEU A 368 -5.64 9.76 7.43
N VAL A 369 -5.06 9.44 6.28
CA VAL A 369 -4.33 10.39 5.43
C VAL A 369 -5.29 10.99 4.40
N GLU A 370 -5.64 12.25 4.60
CA GLU A 370 -6.56 13.00 3.74
C GLU A 370 -5.81 13.74 2.64
N LEU A 371 -6.28 13.59 1.41
CA LEU A 371 -5.91 14.37 0.23
C LEU A 371 -7.12 15.19 -0.24
N PRO A 372 -6.93 16.40 -0.78
CA PRO A 372 -8.05 17.24 -1.20
C PRO A 372 -8.88 16.64 -2.35
N ASP A 373 -8.23 15.88 -3.24
CA ASP A 373 -8.85 15.26 -4.41
C ASP A 373 -8.07 14.01 -4.85
N ALA A 374 -8.56 13.34 -5.90
CA ALA A 374 -7.95 12.13 -6.45
C ALA A 374 -6.79 12.40 -7.45
N LYS A 375 -6.31 13.65 -7.60
CA LYS A 375 -5.24 14.00 -8.57
C LYS A 375 -3.94 13.26 -8.30
N ILE A 376 -3.71 12.81 -7.08
CA ILE A 376 -2.56 11.98 -6.72
C ILE A 376 -2.44 10.74 -7.61
N LEU A 377 -3.56 10.14 -8.06
CA LEU A 377 -3.56 8.98 -8.95
C LEU A 377 -2.87 9.29 -10.27
N GLU A 378 -3.05 10.50 -10.81
CA GLU A 378 -2.38 10.91 -12.04
C GLU A 378 -0.89 11.21 -11.80
N LEU A 379 -0.56 11.80 -10.65
CA LEU A 379 0.81 12.15 -10.28
C LEU A 379 1.69 10.92 -9.95
N LEU A 380 1.11 9.74 -9.78
CA LEU A 380 1.82 8.47 -9.57
C LEU A 380 2.15 7.74 -10.89
N ARG A 381 2.01 8.41 -12.04
CA ARG A 381 2.57 7.90 -13.31
C ARG A 381 4.08 8.01 -13.34
N TYR A 382 4.75 7.06 -14.00
CA TYR A 382 6.21 7.04 -14.13
C TYR A 382 6.76 8.31 -14.79
N GLU A 383 5.98 8.96 -15.68
CA GLU A 383 6.36 10.24 -16.28
C GLU A 383 6.45 11.42 -15.30
N TYR A 384 5.92 11.28 -14.08
CA TYR A 384 6.04 12.27 -13.02
C TYR A 384 7.03 11.84 -11.94
N ILE A 385 7.04 10.55 -11.56
CA ILE A 385 7.85 10.10 -10.41
C ILE A 385 9.28 9.67 -10.77
N VAL A 386 9.56 9.28 -12.01
CA VAL A 386 10.91 8.83 -12.45
C VAL A 386 11.78 10.02 -12.81
N SER A 387 12.69 10.36 -11.91
CA SER A 387 13.62 11.48 -12.05
C SER A 387 14.57 11.29 -13.23
N THR A 388 14.20 11.90 -14.35
CA THR A 388 14.92 11.93 -15.65
C THR A 388 14.91 13.37 -16.18
N GLU A 389 15.65 13.65 -17.26
CA GLU A 389 15.68 14.98 -17.88
C GLU A 389 14.27 15.47 -18.25
N ALA A 390 13.38 14.56 -18.66
CA ALA A 390 12.01 14.89 -19.02
C ALA A 390 11.20 15.45 -17.83
N VAL A 391 11.42 14.94 -16.62
CA VAL A 391 10.71 15.37 -15.41
C VAL A 391 11.11 16.78 -15.01
N GLN A 392 12.33 17.21 -15.30
CA GLN A 392 12.79 18.58 -15.01
C GLN A 392 11.95 19.66 -15.71
N SER A 393 11.36 19.32 -16.85
CA SER A 393 10.52 20.26 -17.62
C SER A 393 9.12 20.47 -17.02
N ARG A 394 8.74 19.69 -15.99
CA ARG A 394 7.40 19.72 -15.40
C ARG A 394 7.50 20.23 -13.95
N PRO A 395 6.69 21.23 -13.56
CA PRO A 395 6.67 21.67 -12.16
C PRO A 395 6.14 20.53 -11.30
N LEU A 396 7.03 19.91 -10.52
CA LEU A 396 6.69 19.05 -9.39
C LEU A 396 7.15 19.74 -8.10
N GLY A 397 6.60 19.38 -6.94
CA GLY A 397 6.94 19.89 -5.61
C GLY A 397 6.11 21.07 -5.05
N GLY A 398 6.13 21.22 -3.72
CA GLY A 398 5.22 22.07 -2.92
C GLY A 398 5.28 23.60 -3.10
N ALA A 399 6.06 24.11 -4.07
CA ALA A 399 5.89 25.50 -4.55
C ALA A 399 4.77 25.59 -5.60
N ASP A 400 4.47 24.49 -6.28
CA ASP A 400 3.31 24.35 -7.14
C ASP A 400 2.10 23.93 -6.28
N LYS A 401 1.17 24.89 -6.09
CA LYS A 401 -0.12 24.66 -5.41
C LYS A 401 -0.99 23.60 -6.09
N SER A 402 -0.60 23.13 -7.27
CA SER A 402 -1.31 22.08 -8.00
C SER A 402 -1.07 20.67 -7.46
N ILE A 403 -0.09 20.45 -6.57
CA ILE A 403 0.16 19.13 -5.97
C ILE A 403 -0.64 18.98 -4.67
N PRO A 404 -1.44 17.91 -4.54
CA PRO A 404 -2.23 17.68 -3.35
C PRO A 404 -1.31 17.42 -2.15
N THR A 405 -1.52 18.20 -1.08
CA THR A 405 -0.81 18.01 0.19
C THR A 405 -1.58 17.04 1.07
N SER A 406 -0.94 15.95 1.49
CA SER A 406 -1.47 14.99 2.44
C SER A 406 -1.53 15.55 3.86
N HIS A 407 -2.62 15.27 4.57
CA HIS A 407 -2.79 15.62 5.97
C HIS A 407 -3.14 14.37 6.77
N LEU A 408 -2.50 14.18 7.91
CA LEU A 408 -3.03 13.28 8.94
C LEU A 408 -4.23 13.96 9.60
N VAL A 409 -5.38 13.31 9.54
CA VAL A 409 -6.66 13.89 9.98
C VAL A 409 -7.36 12.96 10.96
N ARG A 410 -7.90 13.53 12.04
CA ARG A 410 -8.81 12.82 12.96
C ARG A 410 -10.24 13.29 12.75
N TYR A 411 -11.12 12.35 12.42
CA TYR A 411 -12.57 12.54 12.42
C TYR A 411 -13.19 11.95 13.69
N ARG A 412 -14.21 12.61 14.23
CA ARG A 412 -15.00 12.13 15.37
C ARG A 412 -16.41 11.78 14.91
N LEU A 413 -16.82 10.54 15.15
CA LEU A 413 -18.16 10.01 14.90
C LEU A 413 -18.87 9.83 16.24
N GLU A 414 -19.70 10.80 16.61
CA GLU A 414 -20.25 10.88 17.96
C GLU A 414 -21.49 10.00 18.17
N GLN A 415 -21.71 9.57 19.41
CA GLN A 415 -22.95 8.91 19.86
C GLN A 415 -23.31 7.65 19.05
N VAL A 416 -22.38 6.71 18.95
CA VAL A 416 -22.58 5.41 18.30
C VAL A 416 -22.98 4.37 19.35
N ALA A 417 -24.08 3.67 19.11
CA ALA A 417 -24.56 2.63 20.00
C ALA A 417 -23.76 1.32 19.82
N ILE A 418 -23.08 0.86 20.87
CA ILE A 418 -22.40 -0.46 20.88
C ILE A 418 -23.35 -1.62 21.18
N GLU A 419 -24.48 -1.31 21.81
CA GLU A 419 -25.60 -2.24 22.02
C GLU A 419 -26.94 -1.55 21.69
N GLY A 420 -28.01 -2.33 21.51
CA GLY A 420 -29.35 -1.79 21.29
C GLY A 420 -29.61 -1.25 19.88
N LYS A 421 -30.56 -0.31 19.76
CA LYS A 421 -31.16 0.12 18.48
C LYS A 421 -30.24 1.02 17.66
N SER A 422 -30.12 0.70 16.37
CA SER A 422 -29.45 1.52 15.36
C SER A 422 -30.22 2.81 15.05
N THR A 423 -29.50 3.83 14.58
CA THR A 423 -30.11 5.08 14.10
C THR A 423 -29.96 5.20 12.58
N GLU A 424 -31.05 5.47 11.87
CA GLU A 424 -31.04 5.49 10.40
C GLU A 424 -30.56 6.81 9.78
N ARG A 425 -30.75 7.95 10.44
CA ARG A 425 -30.40 9.27 9.88
C ARG A 425 -28.89 9.51 9.92
N PRO A 426 -28.26 9.93 8.82
CA PRO A 426 -26.86 10.33 8.82
C PRO A 426 -26.61 11.54 9.74
N ALA A 427 -25.50 11.50 10.49
CA ALA A 427 -25.01 12.60 11.31
C ALA A 427 -23.70 13.18 10.73
N PRO A 428 -23.28 14.41 11.07
CA PRO A 428 -22.01 14.94 10.60
C PRO A 428 -20.81 14.25 11.28
N ALA A 429 -19.83 13.80 10.49
CA ALA A 429 -18.51 13.42 10.98
C ALA A 429 -17.66 14.68 11.17
N LYS A 430 -17.18 14.92 12.39
CA LYS A 430 -16.49 16.17 12.74
C LYS A 430 -14.99 16.02 12.55
N LYS A 431 -14.38 16.85 11.70
CA LYS A 431 -12.92 16.95 11.60
C LYS A 431 -12.38 17.65 12.85
N ALA A 432 -11.67 16.91 13.69
CA ALA A 432 -11.15 17.38 14.97
C ALA A 432 -9.72 17.93 14.87
N MET A 433 -8.92 17.40 13.95
CA MET A 433 -7.51 17.80 13.77
C MET A 433 -7.07 17.51 12.34
N ALA A 434 -6.16 18.35 11.81
CA ALA A 434 -5.45 18.11 10.56
C ALA A 434 -4.00 18.61 10.70
N VAL A 435 -3.03 17.76 10.37
CA VAL A 435 -1.60 18.09 10.42
C VAL A 435 -0.99 17.71 9.07
N ILE A 436 -0.25 18.64 8.44
CA ILE A 436 0.48 18.34 7.20
C ILE A 436 1.44 17.18 7.48
N SER A 437 1.39 16.13 6.67
CA SER A 437 2.22 14.95 6.85
C SER A 437 2.50 14.27 5.51
N GLY A 438 3.25 13.18 5.54
CA GLY A 438 3.39 12.28 4.41
C GLY A 438 2.24 11.28 4.27
N ASP A 439 2.53 10.18 3.56
CA ASP A 439 1.63 9.05 3.37
C ASP A 439 2.34 7.74 3.79
N LEU A 440 1.75 6.57 3.51
CA LEU A 440 2.20 5.26 3.99
C LEU A 440 2.33 5.23 5.53
N PRO A 441 1.24 5.59 6.25
CA PRO A 441 1.27 5.79 7.69
C PRO A 441 1.43 4.48 8.45
N ARG A 442 2.25 4.50 9.49
CA ARG A 442 2.47 3.38 10.40
C ARG A 442 2.52 3.89 11.84
N ILE A 443 2.01 3.08 12.76
CA ILE A 443 2.01 3.34 14.21
C ILE A 443 2.69 2.20 14.94
N ASN A 444 2.92 2.36 16.25
CA ASN A 444 3.24 1.23 17.09
C ASN A 444 2.07 0.22 17.10
N PRO A 445 2.26 -1.04 16.66
CA PRO A 445 1.17 -2.00 16.53
C PRO A 445 0.50 -2.37 17.86
N HIS A 446 1.13 -2.12 19.02
CA HIS A 446 0.50 -2.33 20.33
C HIS A 446 -0.65 -1.35 20.63
N TYR A 447 -0.73 -0.26 19.85
CA TYR A 447 -1.74 0.78 19.94
C TYR A 447 -2.80 0.68 18.82
N ALA A 448 -2.77 -0.37 18.01
CA ALA A 448 -3.88 -0.66 17.10
C ALA A 448 -5.19 -0.76 17.89
N LEU A 449 -6.26 -0.16 17.36
CA LEU A 449 -7.59 -0.09 17.98
C LEU A 449 -7.67 0.78 19.26
N LYS A 450 -6.57 1.46 19.64
CA LYS A 450 -6.44 2.25 20.88
C LYS A 450 -6.03 3.69 20.59
N PRO A 451 -6.29 4.63 21.52
CA PRO A 451 -5.72 5.97 21.45
C PRO A 451 -4.20 5.92 21.35
N HIS A 452 -3.63 6.70 20.43
CA HIS A 452 -2.19 6.78 20.19
C HIS A 452 -1.76 8.21 19.89
N ARG A 453 -0.44 8.45 19.94
CA ARG A 453 0.18 9.77 19.79
C ARG A 453 1.07 9.90 18.56
N TYR A 454 1.81 8.88 18.17
CA TYR A 454 2.82 9.00 17.12
C TYR A 454 2.42 8.28 15.85
N VAL A 455 2.65 8.95 14.71
CA VAL A 455 2.48 8.38 13.36
C VAL A 455 3.76 8.57 12.57
N TYR A 456 4.22 7.51 11.92
CA TYR A 456 5.39 7.51 11.04
C TYR A 456 4.92 7.46 9.59
N THR A 457 5.43 8.35 8.74
CA THR A 457 5.02 8.46 7.33
C THR A 457 6.23 8.64 6.41
N ALA A 458 6.12 8.19 5.16
CA ALA A 458 7.03 8.59 4.10
C ALA A 458 6.65 9.97 3.55
N LEU A 459 7.61 10.88 3.48
CA LEU A 459 7.39 12.29 3.14
C LEU A 459 7.60 12.55 1.65
N SER A 460 6.75 13.41 1.08
CA SER A 460 6.94 14.03 -0.23
C SER A 460 6.85 15.55 -0.09
N ARG A 461 7.96 16.19 0.26
CA ARG A 461 8.04 17.64 0.49
C ARG A 461 8.40 18.40 -0.79
N GLY A 462 8.56 17.67 -1.90
CA GLY A 462 8.96 18.20 -3.19
C GLY A 462 10.47 18.46 -3.28
N LYS A 463 11.30 17.82 -2.44
CA LYS A 463 12.77 17.83 -2.63
C LYS A 463 13.19 16.83 -3.72
N SER A 464 12.38 15.80 -3.97
CA SER A 464 12.51 14.84 -5.06
C SER A 464 11.23 14.81 -5.91
N SER A 465 11.21 14.00 -6.98
CA SER A 465 10.02 13.75 -7.79
C SER A 465 9.07 12.71 -7.15
N PHE A 466 9.44 12.12 -6.01
CA PHE A 466 8.67 11.09 -5.34
C PHE A 466 8.73 11.27 -3.81
N LEU A 467 9.40 10.38 -3.08
CA LEU A 467 9.60 10.45 -1.64
C LEU A 467 10.99 11.02 -1.31
N ASP A 468 11.10 11.76 -0.21
CA ASP A 468 12.33 12.48 0.15
C ASP A 468 12.69 12.45 1.65
N GLY A 469 11.95 11.70 2.47
CA GLY A 469 12.27 11.57 3.90
C GLY A 469 11.28 10.71 4.66
N ILE A 470 11.54 10.51 5.94
CA ILE A 470 10.65 9.86 6.90
C ILE A 470 10.27 10.87 7.97
N GLY A 471 8.98 10.99 8.27
CA GLY A 471 8.45 11.85 9.32
C GLY A 471 7.89 11.04 10.46
N LYS A 472 8.09 11.52 11.69
CA LYS A 472 7.39 11.13 12.89
C LYS A 472 6.57 12.31 13.37
N THR A 473 5.25 12.21 13.27
CA THR A 473 4.32 13.26 13.69
C THR A 473 3.76 12.94 15.06
N ASP A 474 3.88 13.89 15.98
CA ASP A 474 3.24 13.90 17.29
C ASP A 474 1.83 14.49 17.16
N MET A 475 0.84 13.61 17.17
CA MET A 475 -0.59 13.92 16.97
C MET A 475 -1.23 14.64 18.16
N LEU A 476 -0.49 14.90 19.25
CA LEU A 476 -0.96 15.73 20.35
C LEU A 476 -0.74 17.24 20.07
N ASN A 477 0.40 17.60 19.47
CA ASN A 477 0.78 19.00 19.26
C ASN A 477 1.03 19.36 17.79
N GLY A 478 1.00 18.38 16.88
CA GLY A 478 1.18 18.56 15.45
C GLY A 478 2.63 18.76 15.00
N THR A 479 3.62 18.49 15.86
CA THR A 479 5.04 18.61 15.50
C THR A 479 5.56 17.37 14.77
N THR A 480 6.45 17.55 13.80
CA THR A 480 7.05 16.45 13.03
C THR A 480 8.57 16.46 13.16
N THR A 481 9.13 15.36 13.66
CA THR A 481 10.58 15.06 13.60
C THR A 481 10.87 14.31 12.30
N MET A 482 12.01 14.54 11.68
CA MET A 482 12.27 14.05 10.33
C MET A 482 13.66 13.45 10.18
N TRP A 483 13.72 12.33 9.45
CA TRP A 483 14.95 11.82 8.86
C TRP A 483 14.96 12.13 7.36
N GLU A 484 16.09 12.59 6.86
CA GLU A 484 16.33 12.77 5.43
C GLU A 484 17.82 12.61 5.12
N GLU A 485 18.09 12.13 3.91
CA GLU A 485 19.43 12.08 3.33
C GLU A 485 19.29 12.55 1.86
N ALA A 486 20.10 13.52 1.44
CA ALA A 486 19.97 14.13 0.12
C ALA A 486 20.16 13.06 -0.96
N ARG A 487 19.32 13.06 -2.00
CA ARG A 487 19.36 12.10 -3.13
C ARG A 487 19.04 10.65 -2.75
N HIS A 488 18.51 10.42 -1.54
CA HIS A 488 18.18 9.08 -1.05
C HIS A 488 16.67 8.91 -0.86
N THR A 489 16.04 8.03 -1.65
CA THR A 489 14.59 7.87 -1.70
C THR A 489 14.12 6.76 -0.74
N PRO A 490 13.40 7.06 0.36
CA PRO A 490 12.92 6.03 1.29
C PRO A 490 11.58 5.41 0.85
N GLY A 491 11.31 4.19 1.31
CA GLY A 491 10.00 3.52 1.24
C GLY A 491 9.16 3.69 2.52
N GLU A 492 8.17 2.82 2.72
CA GLU A 492 7.30 2.82 3.92
C GLU A 492 8.10 2.50 5.21
N PRO A 493 7.89 3.26 6.30
CA PRO A 493 8.54 3.02 7.61
C PRO A 493 7.83 1.96 8.45
N ILE A 494 8.49 0.84 8.77
CA ILE A 494 7.90 -0.25 9.57
C ILE A 494 8.32 -0.14 11.04
N PHE A 495 7.38 0.12 11.95
CA PHE A 495 7.64 0.17 13.39
C PHE A 495 7.79 -1.23 14.00
N ILE A 496 8.84 -1.42 14.80
CA ILE A 496 9.07 -2.63 15.61
C ILE A 496 9.22 -2.22 17.09
N PRO A 497 8.26 -2.58 17.97
CA PRO A 497 8.32 -2.22 19.38
C PRO A 497 9.48 -2.92 20.09
N ARG A 498 10.13 -2.23 21.02
CA ARG A 498 11.01 -2.89 21.99
C ARG A 498 10.16 -3.76 22.94
N PRO A 499 10.51 -5.03 23.17
CA PRO A 499 9.82 -5.85 24.15
C PRO A 499 9.84 -5.20 25.54
N GLY A 500 8.68 -5.09 26.19
CA GLY A 500 8.56 -4.46 27.51
C GLY A 500 8.59 -2.93 27.51
N ALA A 501 8.58 -2.28 26.34
CA ALA A 501 8.46 -0.82 26.21
C ALA A 501 7.23 -0.27 26.95
N THR A 502 7.43 0.83 27.70
CA THR A 502 6.34 1.60 28.32
C THR A 502 5.96 2.83 27.51
N ASP A 503 6.92 3.40 26.77
CA ASP A 503 6.68 4.55 25.89
C ASP A 503 6.17 4.06 24.53
N GLU A 504 5.22 4.79 23.93
CA GLU A 504 4.64 4.45 22.63
C GLU A 504 5.68 4.41 21.50
N ASP A 505 6.70 5.26 21.55
CA ASP A 505 7.75 5.38 20.55
C ASP A 505 9.06 4.65 20.92
N ASP A 506 9.05 3.79 21.93
CA ASP A 506 10.21 2.96 22.28
C ASP A 506 10.28 1.70 21.40
N GLY A 507 11.14 1.80 20.39
CA GLY A 507 11.31 0.79 19.37
C GLY A 507 12.21 1.31 18.26
N VAL A 508 12.13 0.67 17.10
CA VAL A 508 12.83 1.12 15.89
C VAL A 508 11.90 1.19 14.70
N ILE A 509 12.33 1.95 13.69
CA ILE A 509 11.73 2.00 12.37
C ILE A 509 12.66 1.31 11.38
N LEU A 510 12.15 0.33 10.62
CA LEU A 510 12.84 -0.24 9.46
C LEU A 510 12.32 0.37 8.16
N VAL A 511 13.23 0.85 7.32
CA VAL A 511 12.90 1.47 6.01
C VAL A 511 13.88 0.92 4.97
N VAL A 512 13.40 0.59 3.77
CA VAL A 512 14.30 0.38 2.63
C VAL A 512 14.48 1.70 1.90
N VAL A 513 15.74 2.10 1.71
CA VAL A 513 16.11 3.36 1.08
C VAL A 513 16.93 3.09 -0.17
N PHE A 514 16.68 3.83 -1.24
CA PHE A 514 17.50 3.84 -2.44
C PHE A 514 18.46 5.03 -2.41
N ASP A 515 19.76 4.75 -2.44
CA ASP A 515 20.85 5.71 -2.64
C ASP A 515 20.99 6.00 -4.14
N GLY A 516 20.60 7.20 -4.54
CA GLY A 516 20.64 7.62 -5.93
C GLY A 516 22.05 7.87 -6.48
N ASP A 517 23.03 8.15 -5.63
CA ASP A 517 24.42 8.41 -6.05
C ASP A 517 25.15 7.11 -6.34
N ALA A 518 25.03 6.13 -5.45
CA ALA A 518 25.66 4.83 -5.60
C ALA A 518 24.83 3.85 -6.43
N SER A 519 23.55 4.16 -6.70
CA SER A 519 22.57 3.25 -7.30
C SER A 519 22.43 1.92 -6.54
N ASN A 520 22.54 1.99 -5.22
CA ASN A 520 22.37 0.88 -4.30
C ASN A 520 21.14 1.11 -3.40
N SER A 521 20.69 0.07 -2.73
CA SER A 521 19.67 0.19 -1.69
C SER A 521 20.18 -0.35 -0.37
N TYR A 522 19.59 0.12 0.72
CA TYR A 522 19.90 -0.37 2.06
C TYR A 522 18.64 -0.44 2.91
N MET A 523 18.60 -1.45 3.80
CA MET A 523 17.64 -1.48 4.89
C MET A 523 18.21 -0.65 6.04
N LEU A 524 17.57 0.47 6.32
CA LEU A 524 17.89 1.40 7.38
C LEU A 524 17.10 1.05 8.65
N CYS A 525 17.76 1.14 9.80
CA CYS A 525 17.16 1.06 11.13
C CYS A 525 17.33 2.40 11.84
N LEU A 526 16.22 3.05 12.16
CA LEU A 526 16.18 4.29 12.92
C LEU A 526 15.66 4.04 14.33
N ASP A 527 16.21 4.74 15.32
CA ASP A 527 15.58 4.87 16.63
C ASP A 527 14.22 5.57 16.46
N ALA A 528 13.13 4.94 16.90
CA ALA A 528 11.80 5.48 16.64
C ALA A 528 11.50 6.76 17.45
N LYS A 529 12.25 7.02 18.52
CA LYS A 529 12.07 8.23 19.33
C LYS A 529 12.64 9.47 18.62
N THR A 530 13.85 9.34 18.10
CA THR A 530 14.69 10.44 17.62
C THR A 530 14.86 10.49 16.10
N LEU A 531 14.52 9.39 15.40
CA LEU A 531 14.83 9.16 13.99
C LEU A 531 16.33 9.21 13.65
N THR A 532 17.21 9.01 14.62
CA THR A 532 18.65 8.83 14.35
C THR A 532 18.93 7.41 13.88
N GLU A 533 19.88 7.26 12.97
CA GLU A 533 20.31 5.96 12.49
C GLU A 533 21.00 5.12 13.58
N VAL A 534 20.58 3.86 13.65
CA VAL A 534 21.13 2.82 14.55
C VAL A 534 21.99 1.84 13.76
N ALA A 535 21.52 1.43 12.58
CA ALA A 535 22.22 0.52 11.69
C ALA A 535 21.69 0.63 10.27
N ARG A 536 22.49 0.17 9.30
CA ARG A 536 22.03 -0.10 7.93
C ARG A 536 22.64 -1.38 7.37
N ALA A 537 21.89 -2.05 6.50
CA ALA A 537 22.34 -3.24 5.75
C ALA A 537 22.23 -3.00 4.23
N THR A 538 23.35 -3.01 3.52
CA THR A 538 23.45 -2.54 2.12
C THR A 538 23.36 -3.67 1.10
N VAL A 539 22.38 -3.58 0.21
CA VAL A 539 22.23 -4.40 -0.99
C VAL A 539 23.05 -3.77 -2.13
N ASN A 540 23.90 -4.57 -2.77
CA ASN A 540 24.70 -4.15 -3.92
C ASN A 540 23.85 -4.09 -5.20
N GLY A 541 22.94 -3.12 -5.23
CA GLY A 541 22.03 -2.84 -6.33
C GLY A 541 20.74 -2.18 -5.83
N PRO A 542 19.92 -1.64 -6.75
CA PRO A 542 18.63 -1.05 -6.42
C PRO A 542 17.65 -2.12 -5.94
N VAL A 543 16.85 -1.75 -4.93
CA VAL A 543 15.61 -2.43 -4.54
C VAL A 543 14.44 -1.59 -5.06
N GLY A 544 13.41 -2.26 -5.59
CA GLY A 544 12.23 -1.60 -6.15
C GLY A 544 11.57 -0.65 -5.15
N LEU A 545 11.19 0.55 -5.60
CA LEU A 545 10.34 1.47 -4.82
C LEU A 545 8.90 0.94 -4.78
N GLY A 546 8.68 -0.06 -3.92
CA GLY A 546 7.41 -0.75 -3.73
C GLY A 546 6.47 -0.07 -2.73
N PHE A 547 5.37 -0.76 -2.40
CA PHE A 547 4.26 -0.21 -1.59
C PHE A 547 4.41 -0.52 -0.11
N HIS A 548 4.11 -1.75 0.29
CA HIS A 548 3.95 -2.12 1.69
C HIS A 548 4.86 -3.27 2.12
N GLY A 549 4.99 -3.40 3.43
CA GLY A 549 5.86 -4.37 4.06
C GLY A 549 5.28 -4.99 5.33
N LEU A 550 5.86 -6.13 5.64
CA LEU A 550 5.50 -6.97 6.77
C LEU A 550 6.81 -7.38 7.46
N HIS A 551 6.92 -7.10 8.76
CA HIS A 551 7.97 -7.70 9.58
C HIS A 551 7.36 -8.86 10.38
N LEU A 552 8.06 -9.99 10.36
CA LEU A 552 7.70 -11.19 11.10
C LEU A 552 8.84 -11.56 12.05
N PRO A 553 8.59 -11.67 13.37
CA PRO A 553 9.62 -12.09 14.32
C PRO A 553 10.17 -13.49 14.02
N ALA A 554 11.41 -13.76 14.46
CA ALA A 554 12.08 -15.05 14.22
C ALA A 554 11.33 -16.29 14.77
N THR A 555 10.41 -16.12 15.71
CA THR A 555 9.68 -17.21 16.39
C THR A 555 8.32 -17.56 15.76
N SER A 556 7.99 -17.04 14.58
CA SER A 556 6.67 -17.31 14.00
C SER A 556 6.49 -18.78 13.56
N PRO A 557 5.31 -19.38 13.82
CA PRO A 557 5.06 -20.80 13.53
C PRO A 557 4.95 -21.10 12.02
N LYS A 558 5.32 -22.34 11.65
CA LYS A 558 5.05 -22.93 10.32
C LYS A 558 3.71 -23.68 10.35
N LEU A 559 3.02 -23.72 9.20
CA LEU A 559 1.74 -24.42 9.02
C LEU A 559 1.93 -25.93 8.79
#